data_AF-A0A950K1F6-F1
#
_entry.id   AF-A0A950K1F6-F1
#
_cell.length_a   1.000
_cell.length_b   1.000
_cell.length_c   1.000
_cell.angle_alpha   90.00
_cell.angle_beta   90.00
_cell.angle_gamma   90.00
#
_symmetry.space_group_name_H-M   'P 1'
#
loop_
_entity.id
_entity.type
_entity.pdbx_description
1 polymer ?
#
loop_
_entity_poly.entity_id
_entity_poly.type
_entity_poly.pdbx_seq_one_letter_code
_entity_poly.pdbx_strand_id
1 'polypeptide(L)'
;MTVILALLLALLQDDPQGSPDQRLQWKLTRALEQAGSVDPSLIADASASPSFGTRYAALVLQIRESVGTGRRHECTYQKVLGASPAGGPRGAADHFRALAASYKAAVYCGDCKDGKVVCGQCQGKKRTEVKCPACDGKGRVGAPGAVDKTAVTMKCRNCDGKQVFRDVRCPGCAGTGAVDCASCSGSPWHDRACTVKECRAGRVPCATCKGKGRVEVTCPTCQGRGRVNAPGAVNPGEVTQRCNDCDSKGILKDKAPCPSCAGSASGLGWAPCDVCRSGGPKSVAA
;
A
#
# COMPACT_ATOMS: atom_id res chain seq x y z
N MET A 1 -31.51 -0.79 43.69
CA MET A 1 -31.57 0.51 43.00
C MET A 1 -30.57 1.55 43.54
N THR A 2 -30.17 1.48 44.82
CA THR A 2 -29.22 2.43 45.43
C THR A 2 -27.78 2.36 44.90
N VAL A 3 -27.30 1.18 44.50
CA VAL A 3 -25.93 1.02 43.93
C VAL A 3 -25.81 1.61 42.52
N ILE A 4 -26.87 1.50 41.71
CA ILE A 4 -26.90 2.07 40.36
C ILE A 4 -27.04 3.60 40.41
N LEU A 5 -27.80 4.12 41.39
CA LEU A 5 -27.91 5.55 41.64
C LEU A 5 -26.58 6.15 42.16
N ALA A 6 -25.84 5.41 42.99
CA ALA A 6 -24.50 5.80 43.44
C ALA A 6 -23.45 5.77 42.30
N LEU A 7 -23.54 4.80 41.38
CA LEU A 7 -22.71 4.75 40.18
C LEU A 7 -23.04 5.92 39.21
N LEU A 8 -24.32 6.24 39.05
CA LEU A 8 -24.77 7.37 38.22
C LEU A 8 -24.41 8.73 38.85
N LEU A 9 -24.48 8.87 40.17
CA LEU A 9 -24.06 10.08 40.90
C LEU A 9 -22.52 10.25 40.87
N ALA A 10 -21.75 9.16 40.85
CA ALA A 10 -20.29 9.21 40.66
C ALA A 10 -19.87 9.57 39.23
N LEU A 11 -20.73 9.29 38.23
CA LEU A 11 -20.54 9.68 36.83
C LEU A 11 -20.98 11.13 36.55
N LEU A 12 -21.71 11.78 37.47
CA LEU A 12 -22.25 13.15 37.35
C LEU A 12 -21.47 14.22 38.13
N GLN A 13 -20.37 13.88 38.81
CA GLN A 13 -19.50 14.90 39.42
C GLN A 13 -18.56 15.48 38.35
N ASP A 14 -18.76 16.77 38.02
CA ASP A 14 -18.04 17.50 36.97
C ASP A 14 -16.52 17.69 37.21
N ASP A 15 -16.02 17.38 38.41
CA ASP A 15 -14.60 17.21 38.69
C ASP A 15 -14.44 16.23 39.85
N PRO A 16 -13.75 15.09 39.71
CA PRO A 16 -13.63 14.13 40.79
C PRO A 16 -12.76 14.73 41.91
N GLN A 17 -13.33 14.82 43.12
CA GLN A 17 -12.53 15.06 44.33
C GLN A 17 -11.68 13.81 44.60
N GLY A 18 -10.37 13.94 44.38
CA GLY A 18 -9.44 12.83 44.52
C GLY A 18 -7.99 13.27 44.39
N SER A 19 -7.09 12.31 44.61
CA SER A 19 -5.65 12.50 44.38
C SER A 19 -5.37 12.99 42.94
N PRO A 20 -4.23 13.66 42.69
CA PRO A 20 -3.84 14.08 41.34
C PRO A 20 -3.92 12.94 40.30
N ASP A 21 -3.52 11.73 40.67
CA ASP A 21 -3.59 10.55 39.80
C ASP A 21 -5.03 10.11 39.49
N GLN A 22 -5.96 10.20 40.46
CA GLN A 22 -7.37 9.89 40.22
C GLN A 22 -8.03 10.88 39.26
N ARG A 23 -7.71 12.17 39.39
CA ARG A 23 -8.15 13.20 38.45
C ARG A 23 -7.60 12.96 37.04
N LEU A 24 -6.33 12.59 36.95
CA LEU A 24 -5.68 12.26 35.68
C LEU A 24 -6.29 11.02 35.03
N GLN A 25 -6.55 9.97 35.81
CA GLN A 25 -7.21 8.75 35.35
C GLN A 25 -8.62 9.03 34.84
N TRP A 26 -9.39 9.87 35.53
CA TRP A 26 -10.73 10.28 35.07
C TRP A 26 -10.68 11.01 33.72
N LYS A 27 -9.76 11.97 33.56
CA LYS A 27 -9.56 12.70 32.30
C LYS A 27 -9.22 11.75 31.14
N LEU A 28 -8.37 10.75 31.40
CA LEU A 28 -8.01 9.72 30.39
C LEU A 28 -9.21 8.85 30.01
N THR A 29 -10.03 8.42 30.99
CA THR A 29 -11.25 7.65 30.71
C THR A 29 -12.22 8.45 29.84
N ARG A 30 -12.45 9.73 30.17
CA ARG A 30 -13.30 10.61 29.36
C ARG A 30 -12.75 10.81 27.95
N ALA A 31 -11.43 10.93 27.81
CA ALA A 31 -10.77 11.01 26.50
C ALA A 31 -10.87 9.69 25.70
N LEU A 32 -10.92 8.53 26.36
CA LEU A 32 -11.16 7.24 25.71
C LEU A 32 -12.60 7.14 25.16
N GLU A 33 -13.58 7.68 25.87
CA GLU A 33 -14.98 7.70 25.44
C GLU A 33 -15.23 8.68 24.29
N GLN A 34 -14.56 9.83 24.30
CA GLN A 34 -14.68 10.81 23.24
C GLN A 34 -13.95 10.35 21.97
N ALA A 35 -14.56 10.55 20.79
CA ALA A 35 -13.96 10.23 19.49
C ALA A 35 -13.01 11.33 18.96
N GLY A 36 -12.70 12.33 19.79
CA GLY A 36 -11.89 13.49 19.43
C GLY A 36 -10.38 13.28 19.55
N SER A 37 -9.63 14.28 19.09
CA SER A 37 -8.19 14.39 19.33
C SER A 37 -7.92 14.53 20.83
N VAL A 38 -7.02 13.71 21.35
CA VAL A 38 -6.58 13.78 22.75
C VAL A 38 -5.57 14.91 22.90
N ASP A 39 -5.66 15.65 23.99
CA ASP A 39 -4.67 16.68 24.33
C ASP A 39 -3.27 16.03 24.55
N PRO A 40 -2.22 16.46 23.81
CA PRO A 40 -0.87 15.94 23.99
C PRO A 40 -0.30 16.16 25.40
N SER A 41 -0.70 17.23 26.09
CA SER A 41 -0.22 17.53 27.45
C SER A 41 -0.73 16.49 28.45
N LEU A 42 -2.01 16.11 28.33
CA LEU A 42 -2.63 15.06 29.14
C LEU A 42 -1.89 13.72 28.99
N ILE A 43 -1.51 13.38 27.76
CA ILE A 43 -0.75 12.15 27.47
C ILE A 43 0.64 12.20 28.09
N ALA A 44 1.32 13.35 28.04
CA ALA A 44 2.64 13.53 28.62
C ALA A 44 2.62 13.36 30.15
N ASP A 45 1.67 14.03 30.81
CA ASP A 45 1.47 13.93 32.27
C ASP A 45 1.15 12.50 32.68
N ALA A 46 0.25 11.84 31.94
CA ALA A 46 -0.13 10.45 32.19
C ALA A 46 1.01 9.45 31.98
N SER A 47 1.90 9.71 31.03
CA SER A 47 3.07 8.88 30.77
C SER A 47 4.12 8.98 31.88
N ALA A 48 4.18 10.12 32.57
CA ALA A 48 5.08 10.37 33.70
C ALA A 48 4.52 9.89 35.05
N SER A 49 3.22 9.54 35.13
CA SER A 49 2.58 9.12 36.38
C SER A 49 3.24 7.86 36.98
N PRO A 50 3.38 7.77 38.32
CA PRO A 50 3.86 6.57 38.99
C PRO A 50 2.85 5.40 38.92
N SER A 51 1.58 5.69 38.66
CA SER A 51 0.53 4.68 38.51
C SER A 51 0.65 3.93 37.19
N PHE A 52 0.73 2.60 37.27
CA PHE A 52 0.72 1.74 36.09
C PHE A 52 -0.55 1.93 35.25
N GLY A 53 -1.72 2.03 35.89
CA GLY A 53 -2.99 2.18 35.20
C GLY A 53 -3.06 3.46 34.36
N THR A 54 -2.54 4.56 34.90
CA THR A 54 -2.48 5.86 34.22
C THR A 54 -1.56 5.82 33.00
N ARG A 55 -0.34 5.28 33.15
CA ARG A 55 0.59 5.10 32.01
C ARG A 55 0.02 4.18 30.95
N TYR A 56 -0.65 3.10 31.37
CA TYR A 56 -1.29 2.16 30.46
C TYR A 56 -2.41 2.82 29.65
N ALA A 57 -3.29 3.59 30.30
CA ALA A 57 -4.36 4.33 29.64
C ALA A 57 -3.81 5.35 28.61
N ALA A 58 -2.74 6.06 28.96
CA ALA A 58 -2.05 6.96 28.03
C ALA A 58 -1.52 6.23 26.80
N LEU A 59 -0.93 5.05 26.98
CA LEU A 59 -0.42 4.23 25.90
C LEU A 59 -1.55 3.77 24.96
N VAL A 60 -2.69 3.34 25.52
CA VAL A 60 -3.86 2.95 24.73
C VAL A 60 -4.42 4.12 23.91
N LEU A 61 -4.46 5.33 24.48
CA LEU A 61 -4.85 6.54 23.75
C LEU A 61 -3.88 6.86 22.60
N GLN A 62 -2.57 6.76 22.83
CA GLN A 62 -1.58 6.95 21.76
C GLN A 62 -1.71 5.91 20.64
N ILE A 63 -1.98 4.64 20.99
CA ILE A 63 -2.28 3.59 20.02
C ILE A 63 -3.51 3.98 19.20
N ARG A 64 -4.62 4.32 19.86
CA ARG A 64 -5.86 4.73 19.20
C ARG A 64 -5.66 5.93 18.29
N GLU A 65 -4.94 6.96 18.74
CA GLU A 65 -4.63 8.16 17.94
C GLU A 65 -3.79 7.79 16.72
N SER A 66 -2.74 6.99 16.89
CA SER A 66 -1.89 6.55 15.76
C SER A 66 -2.67 5.74 14.72
N VAL A 67 -3.56 4.85 15.16
CA VAL A 67 -4.42 4.05 14.28
C VAL A 67 -5.47 4.94 13.59
N GLY A 68 -6.10 5.85 14.34
CA GLY A 68 -7.11 6.77 13.79
C GLY A 68 -6.53 7.78 12.79
N THR A 69 -5.32 8.26 13.04
CA THR A 69 -4.63 9.23 12.16
C THR A 69 -3.83 8.57 11.04
N GLY A 70 -3.52 7.27 11.15
CA GLY A 70 -2.66 6.55 10.21
C GLY A 70 -1.24 7.10 10.16
N ARG A 71 -0.74 7.62 11.29
CA ARG A 71 0.56 8.28 11.41
C ARG A 71 1.28 7.85 12.68
N ARG A 72 2.61 8.00 12.67
CA ARG A 72 3.49 7.78 13.83
C ARG A 72 3.47 6.35 14.35
N HIS A 73 3.17 5.37 13.51
CA HIS A 73 3.14 3.95 13.87
C HIS A 73 4.48 3.48 14.42
N GLU A 74 5.58 3.89 13.81
CA GLU A 74 6.91 3.55 14.32
C GLU A 74 7.15 4.13 15.72
N CYS A 75 6.85 5.41 15.92
CA CYS A 75 7.02 6.07 17.23
C CYS A 75 6.15 5.41 18.30
N THR A 76 4.87 5.14 17.99
CA THR A 76 3.96 4.45 18.90
C THR A 76 4.44 3.05 19.22
N TYR A 77 4.90 2.29 18.22
CA TYR A 77 5.46 0.96 18.44
C TYR A 77 6.66 0.99 19.41
N GLN A 78 7.59 1.93 19.22
CA GLN A 78 8.74 2.10 20.11
C GLN A 78 8.31 2.46 21.53
N LYS A 79 7.26 3.27 21.70
CA LYS A 79 6.69 3.57 23.02
C LYS A 79 6.04 2.36 23.68
N VAL A 80 5.35 1.50 22.92
CA VAL A 80 4.79 0.25 23.46
C VAL A 80 5.90 -0.70 23.89
N LEU A 81 6.97 -0.81 23.10
CA LEU A 81 8.15 -1.62 23.46
C LEU A 81 8.88 -1.08 24.70
N GLY A 82 9.00 0.25 24.81
CA GLY A 82 9.64 0.92 25.94
C GLY A 82 8.76 1.07 27.19
N ALA A 83 7.51 0.61 27.14
CA ALA A 83 6.58 0.77 28.25
C ALA A 83 7.03 -0.04 29.47
N SER A 84 7.21 0.65 30.61
CA SER A 84 7.66 0.01 31.84
C SER A 84 6.54 -0.79 32.52
N PRO A 85 6.75 -2.08 32.84
CA PRO A 85 5.80 -2.89 33.60
C PRO A 85 5.84 -2.61 35.11
N ALA A 86 6.70 -1.70 35.59
CA ALA A 86 6.87 -1.41 37.00
C ALA A 86 5.55 -0.95 37.66
N GLY A 87 5.25 -1.51 38.84
CA GLY A 87 3.98 -1.23 39.54
C GLY A 87 2.73 -1.81 38.87
N GLY A 88 2.88 -2.63 37.83
CA GLY A 88 1.79 -3.33 37.16
C GLY A 88 1.47 -4.71 37.74
N PRO A 89 0.36 -5.33 37.30
CA PRO A 89 0.00 -6.69 37.68
C PRO A 89 1.01 -7.73 37.16
N ARG A 90 1.00 -8.93 37.75
CA ARG A 90 1.76 -10.08 37.23
C ARG A 90 1.40 -10.31 35.75
N GLY A 91 2.42 -10.42 34.89
CA GLY A 91 2.25 -10.58 33.45
C GLY A 91 2.15 -9.27 32.64
N ALA A 92 2.24 -8.10 33.27
CA ALA A 92 2.21 -6.82 32.53
C ALA A 92 3.29 -6.70 31.44
N ALA A 93 4.49 -7.23 31.70
CA ALA A 93 5.57 -7.26 30.71
C ALA A 93 5.21 -8.11 29.48
N ASP A 94 4.60 -9.27 29.69
CA ASP A 94 4.18 -10.16 28.60
C ASP A 94 3.00 -9.57 27.83
N HIS A 95 2.08 -8.91 28.53
CA HIS A 95 1.02 -8.14 27.91
C HIS A 95 1.55 -7.05 26.98
N PHE A 96 2.55 -6.27 27.40
CA PHE A 96 3.15 -5.25 26.53
C PHE A 96 3.86 -5.84 25.32
N ARG A 97 4.56 -6.97 25.48
CA ARG A 97 5.17 -7.69 24.34
C ARG A 97 4.12 -8.18 23.36
N ALA A 98 3.03 -8.78 23.85
CA ALA A 98 1.93 -9.24 23.03
C ALA A 98 1.23 -8.08 22.32
N LEU A 99 1.01 -6.96 23.02
CA LEU A 99 0.44 -5.74 22.46
C LEU A 99 1.33 -5.15 21.36
N ALA A 100 2.64 -5.06 21.59
CA ALA A 100 3.60 -4.58 20.58
C ALA A 100 3.60 -5.48 19.34
N ALA A 101 3.58 -6.80 19.52
CA ALA A 101 3.51 -7.76 18.43
C ALA A 101 2.20 -7.63 17.63
N SER A 102 1.06 -7.56 18.32
CA SER A 102 -0.25 -7.35 17.70
C SER A 102 -0.33 -6.02 16.95
N TYR A 103 0.21 -4.95 17.54
CA TYR A 103 0.24 -3.64 16.92
C TYR A 103 1.08 -3.65 15.65
N LYS A 104 2.31 -4.19 15.72
CA LYS A 104 3.19 -4.34 14.55
C LYS A 104 2.51 -5.16 13.46
N ALA A 105 1.92 -6.30 13.79
CA ALA A 105 1.22 -7.13 12.81
C ALA A 105 0.06 -6.39 12.10
N ALA A 106 -0.57 -5.43 12.77
CA ALA A 106 -1.67 -4.66 12.19
C ALA A 106 -1.22 -3.51 11.28
N VAL A 107 -0.09 -2.85 11.57
CA VAL A 107 0.33 -1.59 10.90
C VAL A 107 1.61 -1.70 10.07
N TYR A 108 2.30 -2.83 10.15
CA TYR A 108 3.55 -3.08 9.44
C TYR A 108 3.30 -3.88 8.17
N CYS A 109 4.00 -3.56 7.09
CA CYS A 109 3.84 -4.23 5.81
C CYS A 109 4.22 -5.72 5.90
N GLY A 110 3.27 -6.61 5.66
CA GLY A 110 3.47 -8.07 5.66
C GLY A 110 4.11 -8.63 4.38
N ASP A 111 4.12 -7.85 3.29
CA ASP A 111 4.60 -8.30 1.98
C ASP A 111 6.13 -8.20 1.82
N CYS A 112 6.82 -7.58 2.78
CA CYS A 112 8.24 -7.28 2.67
C CYS A 112 8.97 -7.40 3.99
N LYS A 113 10.30 -7.42 3.90
CA LYS A 113 11.17 -7.34 5.05
C LYS A 113 11.73 -5.92 5.12
N ASP A 114 11.32 -5.13 6.11
CA ASP A 114 11.80 -3.77 6.34
C ASP A 114 11.66 -2.84 5.11
N GLY A 115 10.55 -2.97 4.40
CA GLY A 115 10.27 -2.15 3.21
C GLY A 115 10.97 -2.63 1.95
N LYS A 116 11.73 -3.73 2.01
CA LYS A 116 12.52 -4.27 0.91
C LYS A 116 12.04 -5.66 0.49
N VAL A 117 12.04 -5.91 -0.81
CA VAL A 117 11.79 -7.23 -1.39
C VAL A 117 13.00 -7.66 -2.21
N VAL A 118 13.22 -8.97 -2.31
CA VAL A 118 14.32 -9.52 -3.10
C VAL A 118 14.15 -9.08 -4.56
N CYS A 119 15.22 -8.55 -5.16
CA CYS A 119 15.16 -8.11 -6.54
C CYS A 119 14.88 -9.30 -7.46
N GLY A 120 13.76 -9.29 -8.19
CA GLY A 120 13.39 -10.39 -9.09
C GLY A 120 14.38 -10.63 -10.23
N GLN A 121 15.12 -9.60 -10.67
CA GLN A 121 16.10 -9.73 -11.75
C GLN A 121 17.40 -10.45 -11.33
N CYS A 122 17.89 -10.22 -10.10
CA CYS A 122 19.12 -10.87 -9.62
C CYS A 122 18.88 -11.91 -8.53
N GLN A 123 17.65 -12.08 -8.06
CA GLN A 123 17.30 -12.94 -6.92
C GLN A 123 18.19 -12.71 -5.69
N GLY A 124 18.60 -11.45 -5.45
CA GLY A 124 19.50 -11.10 -4.34
C GLY A 124 20.99 -11.21 -4.62
N LYS A 125 21.42 -11.74 -5.79
CA LYS A 125 22.84 -11.93 -6.14
C LYS A 125 23.59 -10.63 -6.46
N LYS A 126 22.90 -9.49 -6.52
CA LYS A 126 23.43 -8.13 -6.81
C LYS A 126 24.04 -7.95 -8.20
N ARG A 127 24.37 -9.03 -8.89
CA ARG A 127 24.95 -9.07 -10.23
C ARG A 127 24.11 -9.95 -11.15
N THR A 128 24.08 -9.58 -12.42
CA THR A 128 23.34 -10.29 -13.47
C THR A 128 24.12 -10.29 -14.76
N GLU A 129 23.88 -11.29 -15.59
CA GLU A 129 24.30 -11.25 -16.98
C GLU A 129 23.35 -10.33 -17.75
N VAL A 130 23.89 -9.30 -18.39
CA VAL A 130 23.12 -8.33 -19.16
C VAL A 130 23.45 -8.52 -20.65
N LYS A 131 22.42 -8.74 -21.47
CA LYS A 131 22.58 -8.82 -22.92
C LYS A 131 23.14 -7.51 -23.45
N CYS A 132 24.06 -7.60 -24.41
CA CYS A 132 24.62 -6.41 -25.03
C CYS A 132 23.49 -5.63 -25.75
N PRO A 133 23.22 -4.36 -25.37
CA PRO A 133 22.10 -3.61 -25.95
C PRO A 133 22.31 -3.28 -27.42
N ALA A 134 23.56 -3.23 -27.89
CA ALA A 134 23.87 -2.94 -29.28
C ALA A 134 23.63 -4.12 -30.24
N CYS A 135 23.62 -5.36 -29.75
CA CYS A 135 23.36 -6.55 -30.58
C CYS A 135 22.25 -7.44 -30.02
N ASP A 136 21.56 -6.98 -28.98
CA ASP A 136 20.49 -7.67 -28.28
C ASP A 136 20.85 -9.12 -27.86
N GLY A 137 22.10 -9.31 -27.45
CA GLY A 137 22.63 -10.63 -27.07
C GLY A 137 23.08 -11.53 -28.23
N LYS A 138 23.05 -11.07 -29.49
CA LYS A 138 23.47 -11.89 -30.65
C LYS A 138 24.97 -11.91 -30.86
N GLY A 139 25.71 -10.95 -30.32
CA GLY A 139 27.17 -10.82 -30.46
C GLY A 139 27.61 -10.32 -31.83
N ARG A 140 26.68 -10.18 -32.77
CA ARG A 140 26.91 -9.68 -34.13
C ARG A 140 25.86 -8.65 -34.51
N VAL A 141 26.26 -7.70 -35.34
CA VAL A 141 25.39 -6.65 -35.89
C VAL A 141 25.52 -6.66 -37.42
N GLY A 142 24.47 -6.24 -38.12
CA GLY A 142 24.53 -6.07 -39.58
C GLY A 142 25.54 -4.98 -39.93
N ALA A 143 26.26 -5.15 -41.04
CA ALA A 143 27.17 -4.12 -41.53
C ALA A 143 26.38 -2.84 -41.89
N PRO A 144 26.90 -1.64 -41.56
CA PRO A 144 26.24 -0.39 -41.95
C PRO A 144 26.15 -0.31 -43.47
N GLY A 145 24.93 -0.13 -43.99
CA GLY A 145 24.65 -0.08 -45.44
C GLY A 145 24.18 -1.38 -46.09
N ALA A 146 24.02 -2.48 -45.33
CA ALA A 146 23.49 -3.73 -45.87
C ALA A 146 21.97 -3.65 -46.11
N VAL A 147 21.56 -3.89 -47.37
CA VAL A 147 20.15 -3.92 -47.80
C VAL A 147 19.40 -5.11 -47.19
N ASP A 148 20.11 -6.21 -46.96
CA ASP A 148 19.61 -7.40 -46.26
C ASP A 148 20.39 -7.65 -44.96
N LYS A 149 19.65 -7.70 -43.84
CA LYS A 149 20.19 -7.90 -42.47
C LYS A 149 20.85 -9.28 -42.26
N THR A 150 20.78 -10.18 -43.23
CA THR A 150 21.24 -11.58 -43.16
C THR A 150 22.55 -11.84 -43.93
N ALA A 151 22.95 -10.97 -44.86
CA ALA A 151 24.04 -11.26 -45.80
C ALA A 151 25.46 -11.00 -45.23
N VAL A 152 25.62 -9.98 -44.36
CA VAL A 152 26.93 -9.63 -43.79
C VAL A 152 26.78 -9.26 -42.31
N THR A 153 27.32 -10.10 -41.43
CA THR A 153 27.32 -9.86 -39.98
C THR A 153 28.74 -9.64 -39.48
N MET A 154 28.95 -8.53 -38.76
CA MET A 154 30.22 -8.20 -38.14
C MET A 154 30.14 -8.38 -36.62
N LYS A 155 31.27 -8.63 -35.96
CA LYS A 155 31.33 -8.70 -34.48
C LYS A 155 30.81 -7.38 -33.90
N CYS A 156 29.93 -7.48 -32.92
CA CYS A 156 29.47 -6.30 -32.21
C CYS A 156 30.65 -5.69 -31.44
N ARG A 157 31.09 -4.50 -31.85
CA ARG A 157 32.18 -3.76 -31.21
C ARG A 157 31.92 -3.46 -29.73
N ASN A 158 30.65 -3.35 -29.34
CA ASN A 158 30.29 -2.98 -27.98
C ASN A 158 30.48 -4.14 -26.98
N CYS A 159 30.43 -5.39 -27.44
CA CYS A 159 30.63 -6.57 -26.58
C CYS A 159 31.73 -7.51 -27.07
N ASP A 160 32.52 -7.11 -28.07
CA ASP A 160 33.55 -7.93 -28.74
C ASP A 160 33.08 -9.34 -29.15
N GLY A 161 31.80 -9.48 -29.48
CA GLY A 161 31.18 -10.76 -29.79
C GLY A 161 30.88 -11.68 -28.59
N LYS A 162 31.10 -11.24 -27.34
CA LYS A 162 30.81 -12.00 -26.11
C LYS A 162 29.33 -12.13 -25.77
N GLN A 163 28.43 -11.46 -26.52
CA GLN A 163 26.97 -11.52 -26.43
C GLN A 163 26.36 -10.92 -25.13
N VAL A 164 26.94 -11.24 -23.99
CA VAL A 164 26.50 -10.86 -22.64
C VAL A 164 27.67 -10.25 -21.87
N PHE A 165 27.37 -9.22 -21.11
CA PHE A 165 28.26 -8.71 -20.08
C PHE A 165 27.99 -9.48 -18.79
N ARG A 166 29.00 -10.23 -18.33
CA ARG A 166 28.94 -10.96 -17.06
C ARG A 166 29.27 -10.04 -15.89
N ASP A 167 28.79 -10.40 -14.71
CA ASP A 167 29.10 -9.70 -13.46
C ASP A 167 28.70 -8.21 -13.41
N VAL A 168 27.77 -7.79 -14.26
CA VAL A 168 27.28 -6.41 -14.25
C VAL A 168 26.38 -6.21 -13.05
N ARG A 169 26.53 -5.04 -12.41
CA ARG A 169 25.66 -4.60 -11.32
C ARG A 169 24.21 -4.65 -11.78
N CYS A 170 23.37 -5.38 -11.04
CA CYS A 170 21.99 -5.63 -11.46
C CYS A 170 21.26 -4.29 -11.68
N PRO A 171 20.78 -4.00 -12.89
CA PRO A 171 20.18 -2.70 -13.20
C PRO A 171 18.89 -2.47 -12.41
N GLY A 172 18.09 -3.52 -12.18
CA GLY A 172 16.83 -3.39 -11.43
C GLY A 172 16.97 -3.11 -9.94
N CYS A 173 18.15 -3.26 -9.33
CA CYS A 173 18.38 -2.93 -7.92
C CYS A 173 19.63 -2.10 -7.69
N ALA A 174 20.27 -1.60 -8.76
CA ALA A 174 21.56 -0.92 -8.70
C ALA A 174 22.61 -1.67 -7.83
N GLY A 175 22.55 -3.01 -7.81
CA GLY A 175 23.47 -3.87 -7.06
C GLY A 175 23.29 -3.91 -5.54
N THR A 176 22.16 -3.46 -5.00
CA THR A 176 21.83 -3.67 -3.58
C THR A 176 21.36 -5.11 -3.32
N GLY A 177 20.78 -5.76 -4.33
CA GLY A 177 20.15 -7.10 -4.22
C GLY A 177 18.70 -7.04 -3.78
N ALA A 178 18.19 -5.87 -3.38
CA ALA A 178 16.83 -5.67 -2.92
C ALA A 178 16.22 -4.42 -3.55
N VAL A 179 14.93 -4.46 -3.81
CA VAL A 179 14.16 -3.32 -4.34
C VAL A 179 13.12 -2.89 -3.30
N ASP A 180 12.67 -1.66 -3.41
CA ASP A 180 11.59 -1.17 -2.55
C ASP A 180 10.33 -1.99 -2.78
N CYS A 181 9.68 -2.38 -1.69
CA CYS A 181 8.42 -3.10 -1.74
C CYS A 181 7.39 -2.26 -2.49
N ALA A 182 6.72 -2.84 -3.48
CA ALA A 182 5.68 -2.14 -4.23
C ALA A 182 4.48 -1.77 -3.34
N SER A 183 4.19 -2.54 -2.30
CA SER A 183 3.06 -2.30 -1.39
C SER A 183 3.32 -1.12 -0.45
N CYS A 184 4.54 -0.95 0.06
CA CYS A 184 4.85 0.08 1.07
C CYS A 184 5.87 1.14 0.59
N SER A 185 6.37 1.01 -0.64
CA SER A 185 7.32 1.91 -1.28
C SER A 185 8.57 2.20 -0.44
N GLY A 186 9.13 1.16 0.22
CA GLY A 186 10.33 1.30 1.05
C GLY A 186 10.07 1.73 2.50
N SER A 187 8.84 2.12 2.86
CA SER A 187 8.44 2.48 4.22
C SER A 187 7.55 1.40 4.81
N PRO A 188 8.06 0.46 5.62
CA PRO A 188 7.28 -0.67 6.11
C PRO A 188 6.17 -0.26 7.10
N TRP A 189 6.35 0.87 7.77
CA TRP A 189 5.31 1.48 8.60
C TRP A 189 4.30 2.19 7.69
N HIS A 190 3.03 1.83 7.82
CA HIS A 190 1.94 2.45 7.06
C HIS A 190 1.60 3.88 7.58
N ASP A 191 2.57 4.76 7.73
CA ASP A 191 2.41 6.15 8.23
C ASP A 191 1.69 7.09 7.24
N ARG A 192 1.03 6.55 6.22
CA ARG A 192 0.45 7.32 5.12
C ARG A 192 -1.06 7.41 5.27
N ALA A 193 -1.53 8.44 5.98
CA ALA A 193 -2.79 9.06 5.62
C ALA A 193 -2.62 9.78 4.26
N CYS A 194 -2.93 9.11 3.14
CA CYS A 194 -3.17 9.79 1.86
C CYS A 194 -4.33 10.77 2.14
N THR A 195 -4.18 12.04 1.76
CA THR A 195 -5.25 13.06 1.89
C THR A 195 -6.50 12.71 1.08
N VAL A 196 -6.39 11.74 0.18
CA VAL A 196 -7.51 11.19 -0.58
C VAL A 196 -8.31 10.23 0.31
N LYS A 197 -9.56 10.60 0.62
CA LYS A 197 -10.51 9.87 1.47
C LYS A 197 -10.69 8.39 1.09
N GLU A 198 -10.54 8.08 -0.20
CA GLU A 198 -10.74 6.74 -0.76
C GLU A 198 -9.46 5.91 -0.84
N CYS A 199 -8.32 6.51 -0.47
CA CYS A 199 -7.05 5.82 -0.51
C CYS A 199 -6.92 4.87 0.68
N ARG A 200 -6.74 3.60 0.34
CA ARG A 200 -6.46 2.53 1.31
C ARG A 200 -5.05 2.02 1.02
N ALA A 201 -4.16 2.16 2.00
CA ALA A 201 -2.77 1.68 1.92
C ALA A 201 -2.03 2.13 0.64
N GLY A 202 -2.20 3.40 0.24
CA GLY A 202 -1.52 3.94 -0.94
C GLY A 202 -2.15 3.59 -2.29
N ARG A 203 -3.37 3.05 -2.30
CA ARG A 203 -4.15 2.75 -3.50
C ARG A 203 -5.53 3.37 -3.45
N VAL A 204 -6.02 3.88 -4.57
CA VAL A 204 -7.38 4.42 -4.74
C VAL A 204 -8.18 3.52 -5.68
N PRO A 205 -9.52 3.50 -5.59
CA PRO A 205 -10.35 2.84 -6.58
C PRO A 205 -9.98 3.36 -7.97
N CYS A 206 -9.73 2.47 -8.92
CA CYS A 206 -9.45 2.87 -10.29
C CYS A 206 -10.63 3.68 -10.83
N ALA A 207 -10.40 4.89 -11.34
CA ALA A 207 -11.45 5.76 -11.85
C ALA A 207 -12.27 5.09 -12.97
N THR A 208 -11.63 4.25 -13.78
CA THR A 208 -12.25 3.58 -14.93
C THR A 208 -13.15 2.41 -14.52
N CYS A 209 -12.76 1.60 -13.53
CA CYS A 209 -13.55 0.45 -13.09
C CYS A 209 -14.19 0.60 -11.71
N LYS A 210 -14.03 1.75 -11.05
CA LYS A 210 -14.54 2.10 -9.71
C LYS A 210 -14.33 0.98 -8.67
N GLY A 211 -13.13 0.39 -8.61
CA GLY A 211 -12.83 -0.70 -7.68
C GLY A 211 -13.14 -2.12 -8.16
N LYS A 212 -13.90 -2.30 -9.26
CA LYS A 212 -14.40 -3.61 -9.69
C LYS A 212 -13.41 -4.49 -10.46
N GLY A 213 -12.30 -3.91 -10.94
CA GLY A 213 -11.23 -4.62 -11.64
C GLY A 213 -11.56 -5.02 -13.09
N ARG A 214 -12.83 -4.94 -13.47
CA ARG A 214 -13.32 -5.29 -14.80
C ARG A 214 -14.19 -4.19 -15.38
N VAL A 215 -14.13 -4.01 -16.69
CA VAL A 215 -14.92 -3.04 -17.44
C VAL A 215 -15.74 -3.75 -18.51
N GLU A 216 -16.90 -3.17 -18.82
CA GLU A 216 -17.71 -3.60 -19.96
C GLU A 216 -17.04 -3.09 -21.22
N VAL A 217 -16.69 -4.03 -22.11
CA VAL A 217 -16.01 -3.72 -23.36
C VAL A 217 -17.01 -3.81 -24.49
N THR A 218 -17.15 -2.70 -25.21
CA THR A 218 -17.88 -2.64 -26.47
C THR A 218 -17.33 -3.70 -27.40
N CYS A 219 -18.21 -4.54 -27.94
CA CYS A 219 -17.81 -5.61 -28.84
C CYS A 219 -17.10 -5.01 -30.07
N PRO A 220 -15.82 -5.33 -30.32
CA PRO A 220 -15.05 -4.71 -31.41
C PRO A 220 -15.64 -5.05 -32.78
N THR A 221 -16.25 -6.23 -32.90
CA THR A 221 -16.82 -6.76 -34.14
C THR A 221 -18.05 -5.98 -34.61
N CYS A 222 -18.91 -5.54 -33.68
CA CYS A 222 -20.13 -4.77 -34.00
C CYS A 222 -20.09 -3.32 -33.51
N GLN A 223 -18.99 -2.88 -32.91
CA GLN A 223 -18.80 -1.53 -32.37
C GLN A 223 -19.99 -1.06 -31.49
N GLY A 224 -20.57 -1.96 -30.70
CA GLY A 224 -21.68 -1.63 -29.80
C GLY A 224 -23.07 -1.75 -30.41
N ARG A 225 -23.20 -2.01 -31.72
CA ARG A 225 -24.51 -2.06 -32.39
C ARG A 225 -25.25 -3.39 -32.22
N GLY A 226 -24.57 -4.44 -31.75
CA GLY A 226 -25.13 -5.80 -31.67
C GLY A 226 -25.39 -6.49 -33.03
N ARG A 227 -25.06 -5.80 -34.12
CA ARG A 227 -25.24 -6.29 -35.49
C ARG A 227 -24.03 -5.93 -36.34
N VAL A 228 -23.73 -6.80 -37.28
CA VAL A 228 -22.67 -6.61 -38.27
C VAL A 228 -23.27 -6.71 -39.67
N ASN A 229 -22.61 -6.13 -40.66
CA ASN A 229 -23.05 -6.30 -42.04
C ASN A 229 -22.96 -7.78 -42.44
N ALA A 230 -23.94 -8.24 -43.22
CA ALA A 230 -23.88 -9.58 -43.77
C ALA A 230 -22.69 -9.70 -44.76
N PRO A 231 -22.08 -10.89 -44.90
CA PRO A 231 -20.99 -11.09 -45.85
C PRO A 231 -21.47 -10.75 -47.27
N GLY A 232 -20.78 -9.83 -47.95
CA GLY A 232 -21.14 -9.36 -49.29
C GLY A 232 -21.97 -8.08 -49.36
N ALA A 233 -22.35 -7.49 -48.21
CA ALA A 233 -23.00 -6.18 -48.20
C ALA A 233 -21.99 -5.07 -48.55
N VAL A 234 -22.25 -4.36 -49.66
CA VAL A 234 -21.37 -3.31 -50.19
C VAL A 234 -21.60 -1.97 -49.47
N ASN A 235 -22.83 -1.72 -49.02
CA ASN A 235 -23.21 -0.50 -48.33
C ASN A 235 -23.51 -0.74 -46.84
N PRO A 236 -23.11 0.17 -45.95
CA PRO A 236 -23.45 0.09 -44.53
C PRO A 236 -24.97 0.28 -44.35
N GLY A 237 -25.67 -0.79 -43.93
CA GLY A 237 -27.08 -0.73 -43.49
C GLY A 237 -28.11 -1.49 -44.33
N GLU A 238 -27.77 -2.00 -45.52
CA GLU A 238 -28.73 -2.71 -46.39
C GLU A 238 -29.08 -4.12 -45.87
N VAL A 239 -28.09 -4.88 -45.40
CA VAL A 239 -28.30 -6.23 -44.86
C VAL A 239 -27.42 -6.43 -43.63
N THR A 240 -28.05 -6.58 -42.46
CA THR A 240 -27.34 -6.78 -41.19
C THR A 240 -27.71 -8.13 -40.57
N GLN A 241 -26.70 -8.79 -39.99
CA GLN A 241 -26.84 -10.03 -39.24
C GLN A 241 -26.51 -9.81 -37.76
N ARG A 242 -26.96 -10.74 -36.92
CA ARG A 242 -26.65 -10.72 -35.48
C ARG A 242 -25.15 -10.88 -35.27
N CYS A 243 -24.58 -10.10 -34.36
CA CYS A 243 -23.19 -10.28 -33.97
C CYS A 243 -23.08 -11.47 -33.02
N ASN A 244 -22.43 -12.54 -33.47
CA ASN A 244 -22.23 -13.78 -32.70
C ASN A 244 -21.28 -13.58 -31.50
N ASP A 245 -20.33 -12.64 -31.61
CA ASP A 245 -19.35 -12.39 -30.56
C ASP A 245 -19.94 -11.71 -29.31
N CYS A 246 -21.12 -11.10 -29.43
CA CYS A 246 -21.81 -10.42 -28.32
C CYS A 246 -23.29 -10.80 -28.17
N ASP A 247 -23.76 -11.84 -28.86
CA ASP A 247 -25.17 -12.25 -28.91
C ASP A 247 -26.15 -11.07 -29.10
N SER A 248 -25.80 -10.18 -30.03
CA SER A 248 -26.56 -8.96 -30.30
C SER A 248 -26.68 -7.94 -29.16
N LYS A 249 -25.95 -8.10 -28.06
CA LYS A 249 -25.95 -7.12 -26.95
C LYS A 249 -25.08 -5.90 -27.23
N GLY A 250 -24.15 -5.98 -28.18
CA GLY A 250 -23.17 -4.93 -28.46
C GLY A 250 -22.01 -4.88 -27.47
N ILE A 251 -22.02 -5.71 -26.43
CA ILE A 251 -21.05 -5.73 -25.33
C ILE A 251 -20.60 -7.18 -25.12
N LEU A 252 -19.31 -7.42 -24.90
CA LEU A 252 -18.79 -8.77 -24.66
C LEU A 252 -19.34 -9.35 -23.35
N LYS A 253 -19.60 -10.67 -23.32
CA LYS A 253 -20.09 -11.38 -22.12
C LYS A 253 -19.08 -11.36 -20.99
N ASP A 254 -17.81 -11.55 -21.32
CA ASP A 254 -16.73 -11.53 -20.35
C ASP A 254 -16.25 -10.10 -20.13
N LYS A 255 -16.45 -9.60 -18.90
CA LYS A 255 -15.92 -8.29 -18.52
C LYS A 255 -14.40 -8.35 -18.55
N ALA A 256 -13.78 -7.57 -19.43
CA ALA A 256 -12.34 -7.56 -19.59
C ALA A 256 -11.67 -6.90 -18.37
N PRO A 257 -10.44 -7.31 -18.01
CA PRO A 257 -9.65 -6.62 -17.00
C PRO A 257 -9.49 -5.15 -17.40
N CYS A 258 -9.64 -4.25 -16.41
CA CYS A 258 -9.56 -2.82 -16.67
C CYS A 258 -8.15 -2.45 -17.16
N PRO A 259 -8.01 -1.79 -18.33
CA PRO A 259 -6.70 -1.46 -18.91
C PRO A 259 -5.95 -0.42 -18.07
N SER A 260 -6.67 0.52 -17.45
CA SER A 260 -6.10 1.61 -16.66
C SER A 260 -5.47 1.14 -15.34
N CYS A 261 -5.94 0.03 -14.78
CA CYS A 261 -5.31 -0.59 -13.60
C CYS A 261 -4.70 -1.95 -13.92
N ALA A 262 -4.64 -2.32 -15.19
CA ALA A 262 -4.15 -3.58 -15.78
C ALA A 262 -4.43 -4.84 -14.93
N GLY A 263 -5.59 -4.88 -14.25
CA GLY A 263 -5.84 -5.86 -13.19
C GLY A 263 -4.61 -6.05 -12.30
N SER A 264 -4.20 -5.00 -11.56
CA SER A 264 -3.07 -5.03 -10.61
C SER A 264 -3.04 -6.40 -9.94
N ALA A 265 -1.87 -7.07 -9.85
CA ALA A 265 -1.63 -8.52 -9.64
C ALA A 265 -2.63 -9.36 -8.80
N SER A 266 -3.51 -8.72 -8.04
CA SER A 266 -4.64 -9.23 -7.28
C SER A 266 -6.02 -9.18 -8.00
N GLY A 267 -6.16 -8.64 -9.22
CA GLY A 267 -7.45 -8.52 -9.94
C GLY A 267 -8.47 -7.54 -9.32
N LEU A 268 -8.09 -6.85 -8.25
CA LEU A 268 -8.91 -5.87 -7.54
C LEU A 268 -8.71 -4.53 -8.24
N GLY A 269 -9.78 -3.83 -8.63
CA GLY A 269 -9.75 -2.62 -9.46
C GLY A 269 -9.20 -1.36 -8.79
N TRP A 270 -7.98 -1.44 -8.30
CA TRP A 270 -7.30 -0.39 -7.55
C TRP A 270 -6.11 0.13 -8.35
N ALA A 271 -5.97 1.45 -8.38
CA ALA A 271 -4.83 2.15 -8.95
C ALA A 271 -3.95 2.72 -7.82
N PRO A 272 -2.64 2.92 -8.04
CA PRO A 272 -1.80 3.62 -7.06
C PRO A 272 -2.35 5.04 -6.76
N CYS A 273 -2.40 5.45 -5.47
CA CYS A 273 -2.70 6.83 -5.07
C CYS A 273 -1.52 7.71 -5.51
N ASP A 274 -1.74 8.62 -6.46
CA ASP A 274 -0.69 9.52 -6.94
C ASP A 274 -0.11 10.39 -5.83
N VAL A 275 -0.92 10.78 -4.84
CA VAL A 275 -0.49 11.53 -3.64
C VAL A 275 0.42 10.68 -2.73
N CYS A 276 0.25 9.35 -2.72
CA CYS A 276 1.15 8.45 -2.00
C CYS A 276 2.40 8.15 -2.81
N ARG A 277 2.29 8.11 -4.14
CA ARG A 277 3.40 7.83 -5.05
C ARG A 277 4.36 9.01 -5.17
N SER A 278 3.86 10.24 -5.09
CA SER A 278 4.67 11.47 -5.14
C SER A 278 5.36 11.81 -3.81
N GLY A 279 5.19 10.98 -2.78
CA GLY A 279 5.48 11.36 -1.40
C GLY A 279 4.40 12.33 -0.92
N GLY A 280 3.70 12.01 0.16
CA GLY A 280 2.74 12.93 0.78
C GLY A 280 3.35 14.32 0.98
N PRO A 281 2.52 15.36 1.14
CA PRO A 281 2.95 16.76 1.09
C PRO A 281 4.25 16.91 1.87
N LYS A 282 5.33 17.29 1.16
CA LYS A 282 6.55 17.77 1.80
C LYS A 282 6.07 18.75 2.85
N SER A 283 6.32 18.44 4.12
CA SER A 283 6.11 19.38 5.21
C SER A 283 6.73 20.69 4.77
N VAL A 284 5.86 21.67 4.51
CA VAL A 284 6.30 23.05 4.32
C VAL A 284 6.88 23.41 5.68
N ALA A 285 8.21 23.49 5.73
CA ALA A 285 8.89 24.11 6.84
C ALA A 285 8.46 25.57 6.86
N ALA A 286 7.75 25.96 7.90
CA ALA A 286 7.58 27.32 8.38
C ALA A 286 7.64 27.25 9.90
#